data_AF-A0A7V5RME1-F1
#
_entry.id   AF-A0A7V5RME1-F1
#
_cell.length_a   1.000
_cell.length_b   1.000
_cell.length_c   1.000
_cell.angle_alpha   90.00
_cell.angle_beta   90.00
_cell.angle_gamma   90.00
#
_symmetry.space_group_name_H-M   'P 1'
#
loop_
_entity.id
_entity.type
_entity.pdbx_description
1 polymer ?
#
loop_
_entity_poly.entity_id
_entity_poly.type
_entity_poly.pdbx_seq_one_letter_code
_entity_poly.pdbx_strand_id
1 'polypeptide(L)'
;MLNAFASTSAGIAQRSGRMKCWPFVSVPAFHAGCGGDFCAHRQTQITCDDCMKLSTRRKRLCFFLHFPVYSTFSNPARIVPSSPSWPKFTFSLKEGIMNKIILLLTAAWGIMQGAYYLPQLPETVPIHYDFSGAADRWASKDTMMWLNTGLFVFITGLFYAIIYLAEKGSLALINVPNKEYWFTGEREAASRARLANMFGAMGSLTNFLFIAVFWLQAQSILQGKDTLPSVFFTLLIGYILAISALTIWLVACFRKPKQPEHS
;
A
#
# COMPACT_ATOMS: atom_id res chain seq x y z
N MET A 1 -38.76 -27.35 27.05
CA MET A 1 -37.64 -28.24 26.69
C MET A 1 -36.34 -27.53 27.04
N LEU A 2 -35.77 -27.90 28.19
CA LEU A 2 -34.52 -27.38 28.75
C LEU A 2 -33.43 -28.42 28.48
N ASN A 3 -32.30 -28.04 27.89
CA ASN A 3 -31.02 -28.77 27.90
C ASN A 3 -29.92 -27.75 27.55
N ALA A 4 -29.16 -27.26 28.53
CA ALA A 4 -27.90 -27.82 29.03
C ALA A 4 -26.70 -27.51 28.11
N PHE A 5 -26.08 -26.34 28.34
CA PHE A 5 -24.75 -26.00 27.84
C PHE A 5 -23.70 -26.45 28.86
N ALA A 6 -22.92 -27.47 28.51
CA ALA A 6 -21.75 -27.90 29.25
C ALA A 6 -20.50 -27.22 28.68
N SER A 7 -19.78 -26.55 29.57
CA SER A 7 -18.49 -25.89 29.37
C SER A 7 -17.35 -26.90 29.28
N THR A 8 -16.48 -26.76 28.29
CA THR A 8 -15.19 -27.48 28.24
C THR A 8 -14.06 -26.47 28.10
N SER A 9 -13.42 -26.15 29.22
CA SER A 9 -12.17 -25.40 29.31
C SER A 9 -11.00 -26.39 29.30
N ALA A 10 -10.15 -26.34 28.27
CA ALA A 10 -8.96 -27.17 28.16
C ALA A 10 -7.68 -26.31 28.06
N GLY A 11 -6.91 -26.36 29.15
CA GLY A 11 -5.46 -26.23 29.32
C GLY A 11 -4.61 -25.51 28.26
N ILE A 12 -4.13 -24.31 28.62
CA ILE A 12 -2.95 -23.69 28.00
C ILE A 12 -1.70 -24.21 28.74
N ALA A 13 -0.90 -25.04 28.07
CA ALA A 13 0.38 -25.51 28.55
C ALA A 13 1.47 -24.45 28.34
N GLN A 14 2.08 -23.98 29.44
CA GLN A 14 3.27 -23.12 29.44
C GLN A 14 4.49 -23.89 28.89
N ARG A 15 5.06 -23.42 27.77
CA ARG A 15 6.40 -23.80 27.31
C ARG A 15 7.41 -22.73 27.75
N SER A 16 8.22 -23.06 28.75
CA SER A 16 9.38 -22.27 29.19
C SER A 16 10.59 -22.54 28.28
N GLY A 17 10.78 -21.66 27.29
CA GLY A 17 11.97 -21.64 26.44
C GLY A 17 13.14 -20.93 27.12
N ARG A 18 14.18 -21.69 27.48
CA ARG A 18 15.50 -21.20 27.96
C ARG A 18 16.13 -20.28 26.92
N MET A 19 16.41 -19.03 27.30
CA MET A 19 17.30 -18.13 26.58
C MET A 19 18.75 -18.64 26.70
N LYS A 20 19.38 -18.92 25.55
CA LYS A 20 20.83 -19.17 25.46
C LYS A 20 21.55 -17.83 25.35
N CYS A 21 22.36 -17.50 26.36
CA CYS A 21 23.33 -16.42 26.30
C CYS A 21 24.43 -16.76 25.28
N TRP A 22 24.73 -15.83 24.38
CA TRP A 22 25.90 -15.89 23.51
C TRP A 22 27.14 -15.37 24.27
N PRO A 23 28.32 -15.97 24.08
CA PRO A 23 29.54 -15.49 24.71
C PRO A 23 30.01 -14.18 24.07
N PHE A 24 30.34 -13.23 24.94
CA PHE A 24 31.12 -12.03 24.65
C PHE A 24 32.42 -12.38 23.93
N VAL A 25 32.63 -11.83 22.74
CA VAL A 25 33.95 -11.79 22.10
C VAL A 25 34.69 -10.57 22.66
N SER A 26 35.73 -10.85 23.44
CA SER A 26 36.70 -9.87 23.93
C SER A 26 37.54 -9.35 22.77
N VAL A 27 37.44 -8.05 22.48
CA VAL A 27 38.36 -7.33 21.60
C VAL A 27 39.46 -6.69 22.46
N PRO A 28 40.75 -6.86 22.14
CA PRO A 28 41.84 -6.27 22.90
C PRO A 28 41.92 -4.76 22.70
N ALA A 29 42.17 -4.07 23.81
CA ALA A 29 42.52 -2.65 23.85
C ALA A 29 43.87 -2.40 23.18
N PHE A 30 43.90 -1.49 22.20
CA PHE A 30 45.11 -0.79 21.80
C PHE A 30 44.97 0.69 22.14
N HIS A 31 45.74 1.12 23.13
CA HIS A 31 46.06 2.53 23.37
C HIS A 31 47.10 2.99 22.35
N ALA A 32 46.90 4.19 21.79
CA ALA A 32 47.76 5.37 22.01
C ALA A 32 47.74 6.32 20.79
N GLY A 33 47.22 7.53 21.02
CA GLY A 33 47.87 8.78 20.64
C GLY A 33 47.96 9.14 19.16
N CYS A 34 47.04 9.98 18.69
CA CYS A 34 47.40 11.19 17.95
C CYS A 34 46.25 12.20 18.07
N GLY A 35 46.48 13.23 18.88
CA GLY A 35 45.61 14.40 18.95
C GLY A 35 45.72 15.19 17.65
N GLY A 36 44.58 15.51 17.08
CA GLY A 36 44.44 16.38 15.93
C GLY A 36 43.02 16.92 15.90
N ASP A 37 42.88 18.19 16.27
CA ASP A 37 41.65 18.95 16.21
C ASP A 37 41.05 18.88 14.80
N PHE A 38 39.92 18.19 14.65
CA PHE A 38 39.09 18.32 13.45
C PHE A 38 37.94 19.28 13.72
N CYS A 39 38.13 20.50 13.23
CA CYS A 39 37.12 21.52 13.07
C CYS A 39 35.89 20.96 12.35
N ALA A 40 34.74 21.06 13.01
CA ALA A 40 33.45 21.00 12.36
C ALA A 40 33.27 22.25 11.49
N HIS A 41 33.30 22.09 10.16
CA HIS A 41 32.79 23.12 9.26
C HIS A 41 32.04 22.53 8.06
N ARG A 42 30.71 22.65 8.18
CA ARG A 42 29.72 23.06 7.18
C ARG A 42 30.15 23.03 5.70
N GLN A 43 29.43 22.21 4.93
CA GLN A 43 29.34 22.17 3.47
C GLN A 43 29.59 23.52 2.79
N THR A 44 30.72 23.66 2.10
CA THR A 44 30.85 24.50 0.90
C THR A 44 31.93 23.88 0.01
N GLN A 45 31.67 23.86 -1.30
CA GLN A 45 32.52 23.26 -2.32
C GLN A 45 33.89 23.95 -2.35
N ILE A 46 34.96 23.18 -2.16
CA ILE A 46 36.33 23.64 -2.45
C ILE A 46 36.69 23.08 -3.82
N THR A 47 36.86 23.97 -4.79
CA THR A 47 37.41 23.70 -6.11
C THR A 47 38.94 23.57 -6.02
N CYS A 48 39.54 22.78 -6.91
CA CYS A 48 40.95 22.36 -6.88
C CYS A 48 42.01 23.48 -7.09
N ASP A 49 41.63 24.75 -7.20
CA ASP A 49 42.57 25.83 -7.54
C ASP A 49 43.22 26.51 -6.31
N ASP A 50 42.72 26.29 -5.10
CA ASP A 50 43.25 26.93 -3.88
C ASP A 50 44.41 26.16 -3.21
N CYS A 51 44.75 24.96 -3.69
CA CYS A 51 45.79 24.13 -3.06
C CYS A 51 47.23 24.47 -3.51
N MET A 52 47.41 25.34 -4.52
CA MET A 52 48.74 25.62 -5.09
C MET A 52 49.50 26.81 -4.49
N LYS A 53 48.96 27.54 -3.51
CA LYS A 53 49.61 28.76 -2.98
C LYS A 53 50.26 28.63 -1.60
N LEU A 54 50.37 27.43 -1.02
CA LEU A 54 50.93 27.23 0.33
C LEU A 54 52.16 26.31 0.42
N SER A 55 53.02 26.23 -0.60
CA SER A 55 54.25 25.43 -0.53
C SER A 55 55.56 26.21 -0.74
N THR A 56 55.68 27.41 -0.16
CA THR A 56 56.99 28.05 0.04
C THR A 56 57.41 27.98 1.50
N ARG A 57 58.12 26.88 1.84
CA ARG A 57 59.08 26.66 2.96
C ARG A 57 58.81 25.34 3.68
N ARG A 58 59.49 24.28 3.23
CA ARG A 58 60.31 23.37 4.06
C ARG A 58 60.90 22.29 3.16
N LYS A 59 62.23 22.30 3.03
CA LYS A 59 62.99 21.18 2.50
C LYS A 59 62.83 20.00 3.46
N ARG A 60 62.03 19.01 3.09
CA ARG A 60 62.12 17.64 3.63
C ARG A 60 62.17 16.71 2.43
N LEU A 61 63.19 15.84 2.42
CA LEU A 61 63.34 14.75 1.48
C LEU A 61 62.04 13.91 1.48
N CYS A 62 61.31 13.95 0.37
CA CYS A 62 60.32 12.93 0.05
C CYS A 62 60.97 11.97 -0.93
N PHE A 63 61.20 10.74 -0.45
CA PHE A 63 61.51 9.59 -1.29
C PHE A 63 60.32 9.38 -2.25
N PHE A 64 60.53 9.66 -3.53
CA PHE A 64 59.56 9.34 -4.58
C PHE A 64 59.61 7.84 -4.86
N LEU A 65 58.77 7.07 -4.20
CA LEU A 65 58.40 5.73 -4.69
C LEU A 65 57.38 5.95 -5.82
N HIS A 66 57.84 5.82 -7.07
CA HIS A 66 56.98 5.71 -8.25
C HIS A 66 56.17 4.42 -8.15
N PHE A 67 54.91 4.52 -7.74
CA PHE A 67 53.92 3.49 -8.02
C PHE A 67 53.30 3.77 -9.39
N PRO A 68 53.32 2.83 -10.35
CA PRO A 68 52.61 2.99 -11.61
C PRO A 68 51.11 3.02 -11.33
N VAL A 69 50.50 4.17 -11.59
CA VAL A 69 49.04 4.33 -11.62
C VAL A 69 48.54 3.59 -12.86
N TYR A 70 48.07 2.35 -12.68
CA TYR A 70 47.30 1.65 -13.70
C TYR A 70 45.93 2.34 -13.83
N SER A 71 45.86 3.32 -14.73
CA SER A 71 44.62 3.94 -15.18
C SER A 71 43.95 3.06 -16.24
N THR A 72 43.31 1.98 -15.82
CA THR A 72 42.36 1.22 -16.65
C THR A 72 41.16 0.81 -15.83
N PHE A 73 40.43 1.77 -15.27
CA PHE A 73 39.01 1.59 -15.04
C PHE A 73 38.28 2.05 -16.29
N SER A 74 38.23 1.17 -17.29
CA SER A 74 37.15 1.18 -18.26
C SER A 74 35.86 1.13 -17.45
N ASN A 75 35.17 2.25 -17.36
CA ASN A 75 33.82 2.31 -16.83
C ASN A 75 32.99 1.37 -17.72
N PRO A 76 32.61 0.16 -17.26
CA PRO A 76 31.69 -0.63 -18.04
C PRO A 76 30.42 0.20 -17.95
N ALA A 77 30.07 0.87 -19.07
CA ALA A 77 28.79 1.50 -19.24
C ALA A 77 27.77 0.46 -18.77
N ARG A 78 27.29 0.67 -17.54
CA ARG A 78 26.37 -0.24 -16.89
C ARG A 78 25.21 -0.21 -17.84
N ILE A 79 25.01 -1.27 -18.59
CA ILE A 79 23.86 -1.44 -19.47
C ILE A 79 22.70 -1.41 -18.49
N VAL A 80 22.18 -0.21 -18.24
CA VAL A 80 20.98 -0.02 -17.44
C VAL A 80 19.94 -0.73 -18.28
N PRO A 81 19.39 -1.86 -17.80
CA PRO A 81 18.35 -2.53 -18.54
C PRO A 81 17.29 -1.47 -18.80
N SER A 82 16.95 -1.28 -20.07
CA SER A 82 15.90 -0.36 -20.49
C SER A 82 14.73 -0.49 -19.53
N SER A 83 14.28 0.65 -19.00
CA SER A 83 13.17 0.73 -18.06
C SER A 83 12.08 -0.26 -18.48
N PRO A 84 11.52 -1.08 -17.56
CA PRO A 84 10.56 -2.11 -17.93
C PRO A 84 9.53 -1.52 -18.88
N SER A 85 9.35 -2.17 -20.04
CA SER A 85 8.37 -1.78 -21.05
C SER A 85 6.97 -2.07 -20.53
N TRP A 86 6.57 -1.32 -19.51
CA TRP A 86 5.21 -1.30 -19.04
C TRP A 86 4.30 -0.90 -20.22
N PRO A 87 3.09 -1.48 -20.33
CA PRO A 87 2.08 -0.89 -21.20
C PRO A 87 1.98 0.60 -20.85
N LYS A 88 1.88 1.48 -21.86
CA LYS A 88 2.08 2.94 -21.79
C LYS A 88 1.06 3.72 -20.95
N PHE A 89 0.53 3.15 -19.88
CA PHE A 89 -0.15 3.87 -18.80
C PHE A 89 0.90 4.27 -17.76
N THR A 90 1.46 5.47 -17.93
CA THR A 90 2.39 6.04 -16.96
C THR A 90 1.58 6.50 -15.75
N PHE A 91 1.64 5.74 -14.65
CA PHE A 91 1.00 6.14 -13.39
C PHE A 91 1.91 7.15 -12.68
N SER A 92 1.46 8.38 -12.55
CA SER A 92 2.15 9.44 -11.82
C SER A 92 2.04 9.24 -10.31
N LEU A 93 3.05 9.64 -9.52
CA LEU A 93 2.97 9.74 -8.05
C LEU A 93 1.74 10.51 -7.57
N LYS A 94 1.25 11.47 -8.38
CA LYS A 94 0.01 12.20 -8.14
C LYS A 94 -1.21 11.27 -8.03
N GLU A 95 -1.23 10.16 -8.76
CA GLU A 95 -2.38 9.25 -8.82
C GLU A 95 -2.57 8.46 -7.53
N GLY A 96 -1.52 8.17 -6.77
CA GLY A 96 -1.66 7.48 -5.48
C GLY A 96 -2.30 8.35 -4.41
N ILE A 97 -1.96 9.63 -4.37
CA ILE A 97 -2.61 10.59 -3.47
C ILE A 97 -4.06 10.80 -3.90
N MET A 98 -4.32 10.93 -5.21
CA MET A 98 -5.68 11.09 -5.72
C MET A 98 -6.59 9.92 -5.33
N ASN A 99 -6.12 8.67 -5.46
CA ASN A 99 -6.96 7.51 -5.10
C ASN A 99 -7.29 7.45 -3.60
N LYS A 100 -6.36 7.83 -2.72
CA LYS A 100 -6.64 7.94 -1.28
C LYS A 100 -7.67 9.03 -0.99
N ILE A 101 -7.55 10.18 -1.66
CA ILE A 101 -8.51 11.28 -1.55
C ILE A 101 -9.89 10.83 -2.04
N ILE A 102 -9.99 10.20 -3.21
CA ILE A 102 -11.26 9.70 -3.76
C ILE A 102 -11.89 8.67 -2.81
N LEU A 103 -11.09 7.75 -2.26
CA LEU A 103 -11.55 6.76 -1.30
C LEU A 103 -12.17 7.43 -0.05
N LEU A 104 -11.49 8.44 0.51
CA LEU A 104 -11.99 9.17 1.68
C LEU A 104 -13.21 10.04 1.34
N LEU A 105 -13.22 10.71 0.19
CA LEU A 105 -14.33 11.55 -0.25
C LEU A 105 -15.60 10.71 -0.51
N THR A 106 -15.47 9.54 -1.13
CA THR A 106 -16.59 8.63 -1.34
C THR A 106 -17.15 8.10 -0.01
N ALA A 107 -16.28 7.80 0.97
CA ALA A 107 -16.72 7.42 2.30
C ALA A 107 -17.51 8.54 3.00
N ALA A 108 -16.95 9.76 2.98
CA ALA A 108 -17.61 10.94 3.54
C ALA A 108 -18.96 11.19 2.86
N TRP A 109 -19.01 11.08 1.53
CA TRP A 109 -20.24 11.22 0.76
C TRP A 109 -21.30 10.19 1.17
N GLY A 110 -20.94 8.92 1.28
CA GLY A 110 -21.86 7.85 1.69
C GLY A 110 -22.42 8.05 3.11
N ILE A 111 -21.61 8.55 4.03
CA ILE A 111 -22.03 8.89 5.40
C ILE A 111 -22.96 10.11 5.39
N MET A 112 -22.60 11.16 4.66
CA MET A 112 -23.43 12.36 4.50
C MET A 112 -24.78 12.04 3.86
N GLN A 113 -24.81 11.15 2.88
CA GLN A 113 -26.02 10.65 2.25
C GLN A 113 -26.92 9.93 3.26
N GLY A 114 -26.34 9.07 4.12
CA GLY A 114 -27.07 8.44 5.22
C GLY A 114 -27.72 9.45 6.16
N ALA A 115 -26.94 10.45 6.60
CA ALA A 115 -27.44 11.52 7.46
C ALA A 115 -28.54 12.36 6.80
N TYR A 116 -28.45 12.60 5.49
CA TYR A 116 -29.46 13.32 4.71
C TYR A 116 -30.80 12.56 4.64
N TYR A 117 -30.77 11.25 4.42
CA TYR A 117 -31.99 10.46 4.29
C TYR A 117 -32.62 10.06 5.63
N LEU A 118 -31.83 9.92 6.70
CA LEU A 118 -32.31 9.49 8.03
C LEU A 118 -33.60 10.19 8.52
N PRO A 119 -33.75 11.54 8.47
CA PRO A 119 -34.97 12.19 8.94
C PRO A 119 -36.19 11.97 8.04
N GLN A 120 -36.00 11.52 6.80
CA GLN A 120 -37.06 11.31 5.81
C GLN A 120 -37.62 9.89 5.85
N LEU A 121 -36.90 8.96 6.49
CA LEU A 121 -37.25 7.55 6.51
C LEU A 121 -38.25 7.23 7.64
N PRO A 122 -39.17 6.27 7.40
CA PRO A 122 -40.05 5.75 8.43
C PRO A 122 -39.24 5.07 9.54
N GLU A 123 -39.85 4.86 10.71
CA GLU A 123 -39.16 4.29 11.87
C GLU A 123 -38.61 2.88 11.58
N THR A 124 -39.34 2.08 10.81
CA THR A 124 -38.95 0.74 10.39
C THR A 124 -38.64 0.74 8.89
N VAL A 125 -37.47 0.23 8.52
CA VAL A 125 -36.99 0.17 7.13
C VAL A 125 -36.46 -1.22 6.78
N PRO A 126 -36.58 -1.67 5.52
CA PRO A 126 -35.92 -2.86 5.03
C PRO A 126 -34.40 -2.69 5.06
N ILE A 127 -33.68 -3.67 5.59
CA ILE A 127 -32.20 -3.67 5.70
C ILE A 127 -31.54 -4.81 4.92
N HIS A 128 -32.32 -5.77 4.43
CA HIS A 128 -31.85 -6.86 3.59
C HIS A 128 -32.91 -7.16 2.52
N TYR A 129 -32.43 -7.58 1.36
CA TYR A 129 -33.24 -7.95 0.22
C TYR A 129 -32.77 -9.30 -0.31
N ASP A 130 -33.70 -10.14 -0.74
CA ASP A 130 -33.41 -11.43 -1.34
C ASP A 130 -32.94 -11.30 -2.81
N PHE A 131 -32.70 -12.43 -3.47
CA PHE A 131 -32.29 -12.45 -4.88
C PHE A 131 -33.37 -12.01 -5.87
N SER A 132 -34.64 -11.93 -5.45
CA SER A 132 -35.71 -11.33 -6.25
C SER A 132 -35.75 -9.80 -6.10
N GLY A 133 -34.97 -9.25 -5.17
CA GLY A 133 -34.97 -7.84 -4.80
C GLY A 133 -36.08 -7.49 -3.82
N ALA A 134 -36.81 -8.45 -3.25
CA ALA A 134 -37.83 -8.22 -2.24
C ALA A 134 -37.20 -8.12 -0.85
N ALA A 135 -37.71 -7.20 -0.02
CA ALA A 135 -37.28 -7.08 1.36
C ALA A 135 -37.66 -8.36 2.12
N ASP A 136 -36.69 -8.90 2.87
CA ASP A 136 -36.87 -10.10 3.71
C ASP A 136 -36.42 -9.87 5.17
N ARG A 137 -35.80 -8.73 5.48
CA ARG A 137 -35.47 -8.30 6.84
C ARG A 137 -35.65 -6.80 7.02
N TRP A 138 -36.14 -6.42 8.21
CA TRP A 138 -36.42 -5.04 8.61
C TRP A 138 -35.73 -4.72 9.93
N ALA A 139 -35.41 -3.45 10.13
CA ALA A 139 -34.90 -2.91 11.38
C ALA A 139 -35.30 -1.44 11.54
N SER A 140 -34.89 -0.81 12.64
CA SER A 140 -35.07 0.64 12.80
C SER A 140 -34.21 1.43 11.80
N LYS A 141 -34.65 2.64 11.43
CA LYS A 141 -33.86 3.56 10.59
C LYS A 141 -32.50 3.91 11.20
N ASP A 142 -32.41 3.96 12.53
CA ASP A 142 -31.16 4.21 13.25
C ASP A 142 -30.20 3.02 13.10
N THR A 143 -30.72 1.79 13.19
CA THR A 143 -29.92 0.58 12.90
C THR A 143 -29.39 0.60 11.48
N MET A 144 -30.22 0.98 10.49
CA MET A 144 -29.79 1.11 9.10
C MET A 144 -28.66 2.16 8.96
N MET A 145 -28.79 3.31 9.63
CA MET A 145 -27.75 4.36 9.62
C MET A 145 -26.42 3.89 10.23
N TRP A 146 -26.47 3.18 11.35
CA TRP A 146 -25.28 2.61 11.99
C TRP A 146 -24.60 1.57 11.10
N LEU A 147 -25.38 0.69 10.47
CA LEU A 147 -24.84 -0.31 9.53
C LEU A 147 -24.21 0.37 8.32
N ASN A 148 -24.87 1.36 7.72
CA ASN A 148 -24.35 2.11 6.58
C ASN A 148 -23.04 2.83 6.93
N THR A 149 -23.03 3.58 8.03
CA THR A 149 -21.85 4.32 8.51
C THR A 149 -20.71 3.37 8.85
N GLY A 150 -21.01 2.30 9.59
CA GLY A 150 -20.06 1.26 9.95
C GLY A 150 -19.45 0.58 8.72
N LEU A 151 -20.26 0.30 7.70
CA LEU A 151 -19.79 -0.28 6.45
C LEU A 151 -18.83 0.65 5.70
N PHE A 152 -19.16 1.94 5.54
CA PHE A 152 -18.26 2.90 4.90
C PHE A 152 -16.95 3.07 5.66
N VAL A 153 -16.99 3.18 7.00
CA VAL A 153 -15.79 3.28 7.83
C VAL A 153 -14.96 2.01 7.72
N PHE A 154 -15.59 0.83 7.81
CA PHE A 154 -14.91 -0.46 7.73
C PHE A 154 -14.23 -0.66 6.38
N ILE A 155 -14.95 -0.45 5.27
CA ILE A 155 -14.44 -0.69 3.91
C ILE A 155 -13.32 0.31 3.59
N THR A 156 -13.52 1.58 3.91
CA THR A 156 -12.51 2.63 3.72
C THR A 156 -11.27 2.34 4.55
N GLY A 157 -11.43 2.00 5.83
CA GLY A 157 -10.33 1.62 6.72
C GLY A 157 -9.58 0.38 6.22
N LEU A 158 -10.30 -0.64 5.77
CA LEU A 158 -9.73 -1.86 5.20
C LEU A 158 -8.87 -1.55 3.96
N PHE A 159 -9.42 -0.84 2.97
CA PHE A 159 -8.66 -0.51 1.76
C PHE A 159 -7.51 0.45 2.07
N TYR A 160 -7.67 1.41 2.98
CA TYR A 160 -6.59 2.29 3.40
C TYR A 160 -5.45 1.49 4.07
N ALA A 161 -5.78 0.52 4.91
CA ALA A 161 -4.80 -0.38 5.53
C ALA A 161 -4.08 -1.24 4.48
N ILE A 162 -4.80 -1.79 3.49
CA ILE A 162 -4.20 -2.56 2.39
C ILE A 162 -3.25 -1.67 1.57
N ILE A 163 -3.64 -0.44 1.25
CA ILE A 163 -2.79 0.54 0.55
C ILE A 163 -1.52 0.81 1.36
N TYR A 164 -1.65 1.05 2.67
CA TYR A 164 -0.51 1.26 3.56
C TYR A 164 0.43 0.04 3.59
N LEU A 165 -0.12 -1.17 3.68
CA LEU A 165 0.66 -2.42 3.63
C LEU A 165 1.32 -2.64 2.26
N ALA A 166 0.70 -2.25 1.16
CA ALA A 166 1.32 -2.30 -0.16
C ALA A 166 2.53 -1.35 -0.27
N GLU A 167 2.41 -0.13 0.26
CA GLU A 167 3.46 0.88 0.22
C GLU A 167 4.62 0.62 1.19
N LYS A 168 4.31 0.13 2.41
CA LYS A 168 5.26 0.08 3.53
C LYS A 168 5.41 -1.29 4.18
N GLY A 169 4.51 -2.22 3.88
CA GLY A 169 4.48 -3.54 4.49
C GLY A 169 5.58 -4.47 3.97
N SER A 170 5.79 -5.54 4.75
CA SER A 170 6.71 -6.62 4.40
C SER A 170 6.27 -7.33 3.12
N LEU A 171 7.24 -7.67 2.27
CA LEU A 171 7.02 -8.44 1.05
C LEU A 171 6.46 -9.84 1.32
N ALA A 172 6.60 -10.36 2.54
CA ALA A 172 6.02 -11.64 2.94
C ALA A 172 4.49 -11.64 2.87
N LEU A 173 3.85 -10.49 3.07
CA LEU A 173 2.38 -10.35 3.07
C LEU A 173 1.79 -10.13 1.67
N ILE A 174 2.62 -9.77 0.69
CA ILE A 174 2.17 -9.46 -0.66
C ILE A 174 2.22 -10.75 -1.50
N ASN A 175 1.09 -11.24 -2.00
CA ASN A 175 1.10 -12.39 -2.93
C ASN A 175 0.94 -11.90 -4.38
N VAL A 176 2.04 -11.83 -5.12
CA VAL A 176 2.06 -11.44 -6.54
C VAL A 176 2.94 -12.38 -7.36
N PRO A 177 2.61 -12.62 -8.64
CA PRO A 177 3.46 -13.40 -9.54
C PRO A 177 4.85 -12.78 -9.66
N ASN A 178 5.89 -13.61 -9.70
CA ASN A 178 7.28 -13.18 -9.93
C ASN A 178 7.76 -12.09 -8.95
N LYS A 179 7.41 -12.22 -7.66
CA LYS A 179 7.69 -11.23 -6.61
C LYS A 179 9.16 -10.79 -6.60
N GLU A 180 10.09 -11.73 -6.71
CA GLU A 180 11.54 -11.49 -6.66
C GLU A 180 12.01 -10.62 -7.85
N TYR A 181 11.31 -10.68 -8.98
CA TYR A 181 11.63 -9.86 -10.15
C TYR A 181 11.13 -8.42 -10.04
N TRP A 182 9.97 -8.22 -9.38
CA TRP A 182 9.30 -6.92 -9.29
C TRP A 182 9.68 -6.11 -8.06
N PHE A 183 10.01 -6.79 -6.95
CA PHE A 183 10.34 -6.16 -5.68
C PHE A 183 11.84 -6.20 -5.39
N THR A 184 12.66 -6.04 -6.43
CA THR A 184 14.12 -5.91 -6.31
C THR A 184 14.64 -4.70 -7.09
N GLY A 185 15.64 -4.04 -6.52
CA GLY A 185 16.33 -2.89 -7.12
C GLY A 185 15.40 -1.71 -7.42
N GLU A 186 15.58 -1.09 -8.57
CA GLU A 186 14.91 0.16 -8.96
C GLU A 186 13.39 0.01 -9.21
N ARG A 187 12.90 -1.22 -9.38
CA ARG A 187 11.48 -1.49 -9.71
C ARG A 187 10.56 -1.49 -8.50
N GLU A 188 11.11 -1.78 -7.32
CA GLU A 188 10.32 -2.02 -6.11
C GLU A 188 9.37 -0.85 -5.81
N ALA A 189 9.89 0.37 -5.85
CA ALA A 189 9.10 1.58 -5.57
C ALA A 189 7.92 1.72 -6.55
N ALA A 190 8.15 1.47 -7.85
CA ALA A 190 7.12 1.54 -8.88
C ALA A 190 6.08 0.42 -8.71
N SER A 191 6.52 -0.80 -8.39
CA SER A 191 5.65 -1.96 -8.15
C SER A 191 4.74 -1.75 -6.93
N ARG A 192 5.29 -1.22 -5.83
CA ARG A 192 4.52 -0.86 -4.63
C ARG A 192 3.49 0.23 -4.91
N ALA A 193 3.90 1.30 -5.59
CA ALA A 193 3.00 2.40 -5.96
C ALA A 193 1.84 1.91 -6.84
N ARG A 194 2.11 1.03 -7.82
CA ARG A 194 1.05 0.46 -8.65
C ARG A 194 0.07 -0.39 -7.86
N LEU A 195 0.57 -1.24 -6.96
CA LEU A 195 -0.25 -2.09 -6.11
C LEU A 195 -1.16 -1.23 -5.22
N ALA A 196 -0.60 -0.21 -4.57
CA ALA A 196 -1.31 0.77 -3.77
C ALA A 196 -2.40 1.50 -4.57
N ASN A 197 -2.08 1.98 -5.77
CA ASN A 197 -3.03 2.69 -6.62
C ASN A 197 -4.22 1.81 -7.01
N MET A 198 -3.97 0.55 -7.35
CA MET A 198 -5.03 -0.39 -7.72
C MET A 198 -5.98 -0.70 -6.56
N PHE A 199 -5.43 -0.93 -5.36
CA PHE A 199 -6.28 -1.11 -4.18
C PHE A 199 -7.09 0.14 -3.85
N GLY A 200 -6.52 1.35 -4.03
CA GLY A 200 -7.27 2.60 -3.88
C GLY A 200 -8.42 2.74 -4.89
N ALA A 201 -8.19 2.34 -6.14
CA ALA A 201 -9.25 2.34 -7.17
C ALA A 201 -10.35 1.31 -6.85
N MET A 202 -9.98 0.09 -6.44
CA MET A 202 -10.93 -0.95 -6.03
C MET A 202 -11.79 -0.52 -4.83
N GLY A 203 -11.16 0.07 -3.81
CA GLY A 203 -11.87 0.60 -2.64
C GLY A 203 -12.84 1.72 -3.00
N SER A 204 -12.40 2.65 -3.86
CA SER A 204 -13.26 3.76 -4.33
C SER A 204 -14.45 3.24 -5.12
N LEU A 205 -14.23 2.27 -6.02
CA LEU A 205 -15.29 1.64 -6.79
C LEU A 205 -16.29 0.88 -5.89
N THR A 206 -15.81 0.24 -4.84
CA THR A 206 -16.65 -0.42 -3.82
C THR A 206 -17.53 0.59 -3.08
N ASN A 207 -16.95 1.72 -2.64
CA ASN A 207 -17.72 2.79 -2.02
C ASN A 207 -18.77 3.37 -2.98
N PHE A 208 -18.44 3.58 -4.26
CA PHE A 208 -19.42 4.04 -5.26
C PHE A 208 -20.59 3.07 -5.41
N LEU A 209 -20.35 1.76 -5.42
CA LEU A 209 -21.44 0.77 -5.41
C LEU A 209 -22.33 0.98 -4.18
N PHE A 210 -21.76 1.07 -2.98
CA PHE A 210 -22.56 1.24 -1.77
C PHE A 210 -23.34 2.55 -1.72
N ILE A 211 -22.76 3.66 -2.21
CA ILE A 211 -23.49 4.93 -2.36
C ILE A 211 -24.70 4.75 -3.28
N ALA A 212 -24.53 4.06 -4.42
CA ALA A 212 -25.60 3.83 -5.37
C ALA A 212 -26.68 2.89 -4.81
N VAL A 213 -26.29 1.81 -4.13
CA VAL A 213 -27.21 0.86 -3.51
C VAL A 213 -28.02 1.53 -2.40
N PHE A 214 -27.36 2.29 -1.52
CA PHE A 214 -28.03 3.02 -0.45
C PHE A 214 -28.99 4.08 -1.00
N TRP A 215 -28.59 4.78 -2.07
CA TRP A 215 -29.48 5.69 -2.78
C TRP A 215 -30.74 4.98 -3.30
N LEU A 216 -30.58 3.85 -4.00
CA LEU A 216 -31.70 3.07 -4.54
C LEU A 216 -32.62 2.56 -3.43
N GLN A 217 -32.06 2.06 -2.33
CA GLN A 217 -32.81 1.62 -1.16
C GLN A 217 -33.64 2.77 -0.56
N ALA A 218 -33.01 3.93 -0.30
CA ALA A 218 -33.70 5.10 0.22
C ALA A 218 -34.83 5.57 -0.70
N GLN A 219 -34.60 5.58 -2.02
CA GLN A 219 -35.63 5.93 -3.00
C GLN A 219 -36.79 4.92 -3.03
N SER A 220 -36.51 3.62 -2.95
CA SER A 220 -37.57 2.60 -2.86
C SER A 220 -38.43 2.81 -1.61
N ILE A 221 -37.81 3.03 -0.46
CA ILE A 221 -38.52 3.25 0.81
C ILE A 221 -39.40 4.51 0.73
N LEU A 222 -38.85 5.62 0.23
CA LEU A 222 -39.59 6.87 0.09
C LEU A 222 -40.76 6.78 -0.91
N GLN A 223 -40.71 5.84 -1.85
CA GLN A 223 -41.80 5.54 -2.77
C GLN A 223 -42.80 4.50 -2.21
N GLY A 224 -42.62 4.04 -0.97
CA GLY A 224 -43.46 3.02 -0.34
C GLY A 224 -43.29 1.63 -0.97
N LYS A 225 -42.12 1.34 -1.56
CA LYS A 225 -41.82 0.05 -2.19
C LYS A 225 -40.91 -0.79 -1.30
N ASP A 226 -41.30 -2.03 -1.09
CA ASP A 226 -40.50 -3.04 -0.40
C ASP A 226 -39.57 -3.82 -1.34
N THR A 227 -39.37 -3.31 -2.57
CA THR A 227 -38.53 -3.94 -3.58
C THR A 227 -37.42 -3.01 -4.07
N LEU A 228 -36.25 -3.57 -4.35
CA LEU A 228 -35.18 -2.88 -5.05
C LEU A 228 -35.47 -2.86 -6.56
N PRO A 229 -35.20 -1.74 -7.24
CA PRO A 229 -35.31 -1.67 -8.69
C PRO A 229 -34.26 -2.56 -9.36
N SER A 230 -34.61 -3.15 -10.52
CA SER A 230 -33.73 -4.06 -11.27
C SER A 230 -32.38 -3.46 -11.67
N VAL A 231 -32.29 -2.12 -11.75
CA VAL A 231 -31.03 -1.40 -11.97
C VAL A 231 -29.96 -1.74 -10.93
N PHE A 232 -30.34 -2.16 -9.72
CA PHE A 232 -29.44 -2.71 -8.71
C PHE A 232 -28.59 -3.86 -9.27
N PHE A 233 -29.21 -4.84 -9.93
CA PHE A 233 -28.49 -6.00 -10.47
C PHE A 233 -27.57 -5.60 -11.63
N THR A 234 -27.98 -4.64 -12.46
CA THR A 234 -27.11 -4.07 -13.50
C THR A 234 -25.87 -3.41 -12.90
N LEU A 235 -26.03 -2.62 -11.83
CA LEU A 235 -24.91 -2.00 -11.11
C LEU A 235 -24.01 -3.06 -10.47
N LEU A 236 -24.59 -4.08 -9.86
CA LEU A 236 -23.84 -5.18 -9.23
C LEU A 236 -23.02 -5.97 -10.26
N ILE A 237 -23.61 -6.33 -11.40
CA ILE A 237 -22.90 -7.01 -12.49
C ILE A 237 -21.79 -6.11 -13.03
N GLY A 238 -22.08 -4.83 -13.27
CA GLY A 238 -21.09 -3.85 -13.71
C GLY A 238 -19.91 -3.73 -12.75
N TYR A 239 -20.18 -3.69 -11.44
CA TYR A 239 -19.16 -3.69 -10.40
C TYR A 239 -18.31 -4.97 -10.42
N ILE A 240 -18.94 -6.15 -10.50
CA ILE A 240 -18.23 -7.44 -10.56
C ILE A 240 -17.31 -7.50 -11.78
N LEU A 241 -17.79 -7.07 -12.94
CA LEU A 241 -17.00 -7.01 -14.18
C LEU A 241 -15.83 -6.02 -14.03
N ALA A 242 -16.06 -4.86 -13.45
CA ALA A 242 -15.02 -3.85 -13.25
C ALA A 242 -13.92 -4.32 -12.28
N ILE A 243 -14.29 -4.90 -11.13
CA ILE A 243 -13.31 -5.48 -10.18
C ILE A 243 -12.56 -6.66 -10.82
N SER A 244 -13.26 -7.52 -11.57
CA SER A 244 -12.63 -8.64 -12.27
C SER A 244 -11.63 -8.15 -13.31
N ALA A 245 -12.00 -7.15 -14.11
CA ALA A 245 -11.11 -6.54 -15.10
C ALA A 245 -9.88 -5.88 -14.44
N LEU A 246 -10.07 -5.13 -13.36
CA LEU A 246 -8.96 -4.54 -12.59
C LEU A 246 -8.03 -5.61 -12.00
N THR A 247 -8.60 -6.71 -11.50
CA THR A 247 -7.83 -7.82 -10.94
C THR A 247 -7.02 -8.55 -12.01
N ILE A 248 -7.66 -8.88 -13.14
CA ILE A 248 -6.99 -9.50 -14.30
C ILE A 248 -5.88 -8.59 -14.81
N TRP A 249 -6.15 -7.29 -14.91
CA TRP A 249 -5.18 -6.29 -15.33
C TRP A 249 -4.00 -6.17 -14.36
N LEU A 250 -4.27 -6.17 -13.03
CA LEU A 250 -3.23 -6.19 -12.01
C LEU A 250 -2.34 -7.42 -12.18
N VAL A 251 -2.92 -8.62 -12.27
CA VAL A 251 -2.16 -9.87 -12.48
C VAL A 251 -1.35 -9.81 -13.78
N ALA A 252 -1.94 -9.30 -14.86
CA ALA A 252 -1.27 -9.16 -16.15
C ALA A 252 -0.06 -8.20 -16.07
N CYS A 253 -0.17 -7.11 -15.31
CA CYS A 253 0.94 -6.19 -15.08
C CYS A 253 2.12 -6.88 -14.38
N PHE A 254 1.89 -7.82 -13.47
CA PHE A 254 2.96 -8.54 -12.76
C PHE A 254 3.49 -9.77 -13.52
N ARG A 255 3.22 -9.91 -14.83
CA ARG A 255 3.84 -10.95 -15.68
C ARG A 255 5.23 -10.51 -16.15
N LYS A 256 6.23 -11.39 -16.03
CA LYS A 256 7.60 -11.13 -16.54
C LYS A 256 7.58 -10.74 -18.03
N PRO A 257 8.38 -9.76 -18.47
CA PRO A 257 8.58 -9.49 -19.89
C PRO A 257 9.17 -10.73 -20.59
N LYS A 258 8.76 -11.00 -21.83
CA LYS A 258 9.46 -11.97 -22.67
C LYS A 258 10.88 -11.45 -22.91
N GLN A 259 11.90 -12.23 -22.57
CA GLN A 259 13.27 -11.89 -22.92
C GLN A 259 13.40 -11.92 -24.45
N PRO A 260 14.09 -10.94 -25.08
CA PRO A 260 14.42 -11.07 -26.49
C PRO A 260 15.32 -12.30 -26.64
N GLU A 261 14.88 -13.27 -27.44
CA GLU A 261 15.74 -14.39 -27.83
C GLU A 261 16.91 -13.78 -28.62
N HIS A 262 18.10 -13.83 -28.04
CA HIS A 262 19.32 -13.51 -28.75
C HIS A 262 19.62 -14.67 -29.70
N SER A 263 19.19 -14.55 -30.96
CA SER A 263 19.61 -15.37 -32.08
C SER A 263 20.83 -14.78 -32.80
#